data_AF-A0A955FAS3-F1
#
_entry.id   AF-A0A955FAS3-F1
#
_cell.length_a   1.000
_cell.length_b   1.000
_cell.length_c   1.000
_cell.angle_alpha   90.00
_cell.angle_beta   90.00
_cell.angle_gamma   90.00
#
_symmetry.space_group_name_H-M   'P 1'
#
loop_
_entity.id
_entity.type
_entity.pdbx_description
1 polymer ?
#
loop_
_entity_poly.entity_id
_entity_poly.type
_entity_poly.pdbx_seq_one_letter_code
_entity_poly.pdbx_strand_id
1 'polypeptide(L)'
;MNRDTLLSHKQLLFVDHYIHTGGNGTAAARAAGYKGNTATLGAVAHENLNKPHIRGEIVRRQAEIRERLEISTQAKREHLWGIANQCAATKEVSRSIEVDETADGIVIKTIYIRCALIDAASAIKAIHELNLMDGDYVNRRGSVPWPG
;
A
#
# COMPACT_ATOMS: atom_id res chain seq x y z
N MET A 1 22.99 -12.45 -32.30
CA MET A 1 22.34 -13.70 -31.87
C MET A 1 21.37 -13.38 -30.74
N ASN A 2 20.06 -13.32 -31.01
CA ASN A 2 19.05 -13.03 -29.99
C ASN A 2 18.81 -14.26 -29.12
N ARG A 3 18.96 -14.12 -27.80
CA ARG A 3 18.73 -15.18 -26.80
C ARG A 3 17.31 -15.15 -26.22
N ASP A 4 16.36 -14.52 -26.91
CA ASP A 4 14.99 -14.31 -26.44
C ASP A 4 14.08 -15.54 -26.63
N THR A 5 14.64 -16.68 -27.03
CA THR A 5 13.91 -17.92 -27.34
C THR A 5 14.02 -19.03 -26.28
N LEU A 6 14.53 -18.75 -25.07
CA LEU A 6 14.82 -19.82 -24.09
C LEU A 6 13.66 -20.21 -23.15
N LEU A 7 12.53 -19.49 -23.14
CA LEU A 7 11.36 -19.84 -22.36
C LEU A 7 10.20 -20.32 -23.23
N SER A 8 9.74 -21.53 -22.99
CA SER A 8 8.48 -22.03 -23.54
C SER A 8 7.30 -21.21 -23.02
N HIS A 9 6.22 -21.11 -23.81
CA HIS A 9 4.96 -20.50 -23.40
C HIS A 9 4.48 -21.00 -22.03
N LYS A 10 4.66 -22.30 -21.76
CA LYS A 10 4.27 -22.92 -20.48
C LYS A 10 5.12 -22.43 -19.30
N GLN A 11 6.41 -22.17 -19.54
CA GLN A 11 7.31 -21.65 -18.53
C GLN A 11 7.06 -20.16 -18.27
N LEU A 12 6.68 -19.38 -19.29
CA LEU A 12 6.22 -18.00 -19.11
C LEU A 12 4.96 -17.95 -18.24
N LEU A 13 3.95 -18.78 -18.52
CA LEU A 13 2.76 -18.90 -17.69
C LEU A 13 3.11 -19.29 -16.24
N PHE A 14 4.09 -20.18 -16.06
CA PHE A 14 4.58 -20.53 -14.73
C PHE A 14 5.15 -19.32 -14.00
N VAL A 15 6.00 -18.53 -14.65
CA VAL A 15 6.57 -17.30 -14.06
C VAL A 15 5.47 -16.33 -13.64
N ASP A 16 4.49 -16.10 -14.52
CA ASP A 16 3.39 -15.17 -14.24
C ASP A 16 2.55 -15.59 -13.05
N HIS A 17 2.15 -16.87 -13.00
CA HIS A 17 1.39 -17.39 -11.87
C HIS A 17 2.23 -17.48 -10.59
N TYR A 18 3.54 -17.71 -10.69
CA TYR A 18 4.43 -17.74 -9.54
C TYR A 18 4.50 -16.38 -8.86
N ILE A 19 4.63 -15.30 -9.64
CA ILE A 19 4.60 -13.93 -9.12
C ILE A 19 3.22 -13.61 -8.55
N HIS A 20 2.15 -13.92 -9.28
CA HIS A 20 0.77 -13.63 -8.87
C HIS A 20 0.36 -14.33 -7.56
N THR A 21 0.86 -15.54 -7.33
CA THR A 21 0.57 -16.33 -6.11
C THR A 21 1.48 -15.98 -4.92
N GLY A 22 2.33 -14.96 -5.04
CA GLY A 22 3.26 -14.57 -3.97
C GLY A 22 4.37 -15.61 -3.73
N GLY A 23 4.75 -16.38 -4.75
CA GLY A 23 5.84 -17.36 -4.67
C GLY A 23 5.40 -18.81 -4.40
N ASN A 24 4.12 -19.15 -4.59
CA ASN A 24 3.66 -20.53 -4.47
C ASN A 24 3.92 -21.32 -5.76
N GLY A 25 5.01 -22.09 -5.77
CA GLY A 25 5.43 -22.90 -6.92
C GLY A 25 4.39 -23.94 -7.37
N THR A 26 3.78 -24.66 -6.44
CA THR A 26 2.81 -25.72 -6.76
C THR A 26 1.52 -25.15 -7.36
N ALA A 27 1.03 -24.04 -6.82
CA ALA A 27 -0.12 -23.32 -7.37
C ALA A 27 0.19 -22.75 -8.77
N ALA A 28 1.39 -22.20 -8.95
CA ALA A 28 1.85 -21.69 -10.23
C ALA A 28 1.96 -22.78 -11.30
N ALA A 29 2.52 -23.95 -10.95
CA ALA A 29 2.59 -25.11 -11.84
C ALA A 29 1.19 -25.59 -12.26
N ARG A 30 0.23 -25.62 -11.32
CA ARG A 30 -1.16 -25.98 -11.63
C ARG A 30 -1.78 -25.00 -12.62
N ALA A 31 -1.66 -23.70 -12.36
CA ALA A 31 -2.25 -22.65 -13.18
C ALA A 31 -1.60 -22.57 -14.58
N ALA A 32 -0.30 -22.83 -14.67
CA ALA A 32 0.43 -22.96 -15.95
C ALA A 32 0.11 -24.24 -16.74
N GLY A 33 -0.81 -25.09 -16.25
CA GLY A 33 -1.30 -26.26 -16.96
C GLY A 33 -0.37 -27.48 -16.93
N TYR A 34 0.53 -27.57 -15.94
CA TYR A 34 1.25 -28.82 -15.68
C TYR A 34 0.28 -29.88 -15.13
N LYS A 35 0.51 -31.16 -15.47
CA LYS A 35 -0.35 -32.28 -15.08
C LYS A 35 0.29 -33.05 -13.93
N GLY A 36 -0.54 -33.56 -13.03
CA GLY A 36 -0.10 -34.38 -11.91
C GLY A 36 -0.83 -34.04 -10.60
N ASN A 37 -0.54 -34.83 -9.57
CA ASN A 37 -1.03 -34.57 -8.23
C ASN A 37 -0.18 -33.45 -7.57
N THR A 38 -0.54 -33.04 -6.36
CA THR A 38 0.16 -31.97 -5.63
C THR A 38 1.67 -32.23 -5.46
N ALA A 39 2.07 -33.49 -5.21
CA ALA A 39 3.48 -33.85 -5.08
C ALA A 39 4.22 -33.72 -6.42
N THR A 40 3.62 -34.20 -7.52
CA THR A 40 4.17 -34.05 -8.87
C THR A 40 4.33 -32.57 -9.24
N LEU A 41 3.31 -31.75 -8.97
CA LEU A 41 3.35 -30.31 -9.25
C LEU A 41 4.40 -29.58 -8.41
N GLY A 42 4.60 -29.98 -7.15
CA GLY A 42 5.67 -29.47 -6.30
C GLY A 42 7.06 -29.79 -6.84
N ALA A 43 7.28 -31.04 -7.30
CA ALA A 43 8.54 -31.44 -7.94
C ALA A 43 8.81 -30.66 -9.23
N VAL A 44 7.80 -30.50 -10.09
CA VAL A 44 7.89 -29.68 -11.32
C VAL A 44 8.21 -28.22 -11.00
N ALA A 45 7.57 -27.66 -9.98
CA ALA A 45 7.85 -26.30 -9.54
C ALA A 45 9.29 -26.15 -9.06
N HIS A 46 9.79 -27.10 -8.27
CA HIS A 46 11.18 -27.10 -7.81
C HIS A 46 12.17 -27.18 -8.97
N GLU A 47 11.91 -28.06 -9.95
CA GLU A 47 12.73 -28.16 -11.16
C GLU A 47 12.74 -26.83 -11.94
N ASN A 48 11.56 -26.24 -12.18
CA ASN A 48 11.44 -24.96 -12.87
C ASN A 48 12.18 -23.84 -12.14
N LEU A 49 12.06 -23.76 -10.81
CA LEU A 49 12.73 -22.75 -9.99
C LEU A 49 14.25 -22.94 -9.95
N ASN A 50 14.78 -24.13 -10.25
CA ASN A 50 16.23 -24.36 -10.36
C ASN A 50 16.80 -23.99 -11.74
N LYS A 51 15.95 -23.81 -12.76
CA LYS A 51 16.40 -23.44 -14.11
C LYS A 51 16.85 -21.97 -14.16
N PRO A 52 18.10 -21.66 -14.54
CA PRO A 52 18.61 -20.28 -14.51
C PRO A 52 17.81 -19.29 -15.35
N HIS A 53 17.30 -19.70 -16.51
CA HIS A 53 16.50 -18.83 -17.38
C HIS A 53 15.13 -18.47 -16.77
N ILE A 54 14.49 -19.40 -16.05
CA ILE A 54 13.22 -19.14 -15.35
C ILE A 54 13.46 -18.21 -14.16
N ARG A 55 14.52 -18.45 -13.38
CA ARG A 55 14.90 -17.56 -12.27
C ARG A 55 15.20 -16.14 -12.75
N GLY A 56 15.96 -16.02 -13.83
CA GLY A 56 16.28 -14.73 -14.44
C GLY A 56 15.02 -13.96 -14.84
N GLU A 57 14.05 -14.64 -15.46
CA GLU A 57 12.79 -14.01 -15.87
C GLU A 57 11.92 -13.60 -14.67
N ILE A 58 11.87 -14.40 -13.60
CA ILE A 58 11.19 -14.01 -12.35
C ILE A 58 11.79 -12.71 -11.79
N VAL A 59 13.12 -12.65 -11.68
CA VAL A 59 13.82 -11.47 -11.16
C VAL A 59 13.56 -10.25 -12.05
N ARG A 60 13.64 -10.41 -13.37
CA ARG A 60 13.36 -9.35 -14.34
C ARG A 60 11.94 -8.80 -14.18
N ARG A 61 10.92 -9.66 -14.16
CA ARG A 61 9.52 -9.24 -13.98
C ARG A 61 9.25 -8.63 -12.61
N GLN A 62 9.86 -9.16 -11.55
CA GLN A 62 9.76 -8.56 -10.22
C GLN A 62 10.41 -7.18 -10.17
N ALA A 63 11.51 -6.96 -10.89
CA ALA A 63 12.14 -5.64 -11.01
C ALA A 63 11.25 -4.67 -11.81
N GLU A 64 10.66 -5.09 -12.93
CA GLU A 64 9.70 -4.27 -13.69
C GLU A 64 8.45 -3.93 -12.86
N ILE A 65 7.93 -4.90 -12.11
CA ILE A 65 6.80 -4.68 -11.20
C ILE A 65 7.21 -3.69 -10.11
N ARG A 66 8.43 -3.81 -9.58
CA ARG A 66 8.95 -2.87 -8.59
C ARG A 66 9.09 -1.47 -9.16
N GLU A 67 9.70 -1.31 -10.33
CA GLU A 67 9.84 -0.02 -11.04
C GLU A 67 8.46 0.59 -11.36
N ARG A 68 7.48 -0.22 -11.74
CA ARG A 68 6.11 0.25 -11.99
C ARG A 68 5.34 0.59 -10.71
N LEU A 69 5.55 -0.18 -9.63
CA LEU A 69 4.94 0.06 -8.31
C LEU A 69 5.71 1.10 -7.49
N GLU A 70 6.92 1.48 -7.93
CA GLU A 70 7.63 2.69 -7.56
C GLU A 70 6.87 3.91 -8.12
N ILE A 71 5.62 4.08 -7.68
CA ILE A 71 5.32 5.31 -6.95
C ILE A 71 6.47 5.43 -5.95
N SER A 72 7.49 6.20 -6.31
CA SER A 72 8.77 6.24 -5.61
C SER A 72 8.54 6.45 -4.12
N THR A 73 9.46 6.02 -3.27
CA THR A 73 9.42 6.38 -1.84
C THR A 73 9.13 7.88 -1.66
N GLN A 74 9.66 8.70 -2.57
CA GLN A 74 9.40 10.12 -2.66
C GLN A 74 7.92 10.45 -2.99
N ALA A 75 7.29 9.80 -3.97
CA ALA A 75 5.87 10.02 -4.27
C ALA A 75 4.94 9.55 -3.14
N LYS A 76 5.30 8.47 -2.42
CA LYS A 76 4.59 8.06 -1.19
C LYS A 76 4.76 9.09 -0.08
N ARG A 77 5.97 9.62 0.10
CA ARG A 77 6.30 10.68 1.07
C ARG A 77 5.52 11.96 0.77
N GLU A 78 5.49 12.40 -0.48
CA GLU A 78 4.73 13.58 -0.92
C GLU A 78 3.23 13.42 -0.66
N HIS A 79 2.68 12.23 -0.92
CA HIS A 79 1.27 11.96 -0.64
C HIS A 79 0.95 11.98 0.85
N LEU A 80 1.75 11.30 1.68
CA LEU A 80 1.58 11.29 3.14
C LEU A 80 1.78 12.67 3.77
N TRP A 81 2.75 13.44 3.27
CA TRP A 81 2.96 14.84 3.66
C TRP A 81 1.77 15.71 3.29
N GLY A 82 1.18 15.50 2.11
CA GLY A 82 -0.05 16.17 1.68
C GLY A 82 -1.22 15.89 2.63
N ILE A 83 -1.41 14.65 3.07
CA ILE A 83 -2.43 14.27 4.05
C ILE A 83 -2.17 14.96 5.39
N ALA A 84 -0.94 14.89 5.90
CA ALA A 84 -0.56 15.50 7.17
C ALA A 84 -0.80 17.02 7.18
N ASN A 85 -0.41 17.73 6.11
CA ASN A 85 -0.60 19.17 5.99
C ASN A 85 -2.07 19.57 5.80
N GLN A 86 -2.84 18.81 5.03
CA GLN A 86 -4.27 19.07 4.86
C GLN A 86 -5.05 18.88 6.17
N CYS A 87 -4.61 17.96 7.03
CA CYS A 87 -5.15 17.77 8.37
C CYS A 87 -4.66 18.84 9.36
N ALA A 88 -3.43 19.34 9.19
CA ALA A 88 -2.86 20.40 10.05
C ALA A 88 -3.38 21.80 9.70
N ALA A 89 -3.86 22.01 8.48
CA ALA A 89 -4.50 23.25 8.06
C ALA A 89 -5.86 23.39 8.76
N THR A 90 -5.86 24.11 9.89
CA THR A 90 -7.04 24.55 10.64
C THR A 90 -8.10 25.08 9.68
N LYS A 91 -9.18 24.30 9.45
CA LYS A 91 -10.31 24.77 8.67
C LYS A 91 -11.11 25.74 9.53
N GLU A 92 -11.16 26.97 9.05
CA GLU A 92 -11.91 28.12 9.55
C GLU A 92 -13.23 27.72 10.22
N VAL A 93 -13.40 28.10 11.49
CA VAL A 93 -14.68 28.00 12.18
C VAL A 93 -15.55 29.15 11.69
N SER A 94 -16.34 28.92 10.64
CA SER A 94 -17.32 29.90 10.19
C SER A 94 -18.48 29.94 11.19
N ARG A 95 -18.62 31.06 11.90
CA ARG A 95 -19.72 31.34 12.83
C ARG A 95 -20.78 32.15 12.10
N SER A 96 -21.95 31.57 11.83
CA SER A 96 -23.13 32.35 11.44
C SER A 96 -24.01 32.58 12.66
N ILE A 97 -24.28 33.85 12.96
CA ILE A 97 -25.21 34.29 14.01
C ILE A 97 -26.41 34.87 13.28
N GLU A 98 -27.57 34.25 13.40
CA GLU A 98 -28.80 34.94 13.07
C GLU A 98 -29.14 35.81 14.30
N VAL A 99 -29.49 37.11 14.20
CA VAL A 99 -29.97 37.96 15.33
C VAL A 99 -31.43 38.40 15.08
N ASP A 100 -32.41 38.13 15.96
CA ASP A 100 -33.83 38.48 15.84
C ASP A 100 -34.12 39.29 17.08
N GLU A 101 -34.55 40.52 16.88
CA GLU A 101 -34.89 41.45 17.94
C GLU A 101 -36.36 41.27 18.30
N THR A 102 -36.63 40.96 19.56
CA THR A 102 -37.96 41.11 20.16
C THR A 102 -37.87 42.18 21.24
N ALA A 103 -38.96 42.95 21.39
CA ALA A 103 -39.02 44.21 22.14
C ALA A 103 -38.62 44.16 23.63
N ASP A 104 -38.49 42.99 24.26
CA ASP A 104 -38.30 42.84 25.71
C ASP A 104 -36.91 42.34 26.13
N GLY A 105 -35.92 42.39 25.24
CA GLY A 105 -34.51 42.18 25.59
C GLY A 105 -34.06 40.72 25.56
N ILE A 106 -33.25 40.44 24.54
CA ILE A 106 -32.40 39.26 24.31
C ILE A 106 -33.14 37.96 23.93
N VAL A 107 -33.06 37.61 22.64
CA VAL A 107 -33.42 36.30 22.09
C VAL A 107 -32.14 35.50 21.82
N ILE A 108 -32.06 34.27 22.32
CA ILE A 108 -30.99 33.33 21.97
C ILE A 108 -31.22 32.92 20.51
N LYS A 109 -30.22 33.13 19.66
CA LYS A 109 -30.25 32.57 18.31
C LYS A 109 -29.20 31.50 18.12
N THR A 110 -29.71 30.40 17.61
CA THR A 110 -29.01 29.15 17.40
C THR A 110 -27.69 29.41 16.68
N ILE A 111 -26.59 29.05 17.34
CA ILE A 111 -25.24 29.16 16.78
C ILE A 111 -24.98 27.88 16.01
N TYR A 112 -24.85 27.99 14.69
CA TYR A 112 -24.38 26.90 13.85
C TYR A 112 -22.85 26.93 13.76
N ILE A 113 -22.21 25.91 14.31
CA ILE A 113 -20.77 25.69 14.19
C ILE A 113 -20.54 24.56 13.19
N ARG A 114 -19.97 24.86 12.02
CA ARG A 114 -19.47 23.84 11.10
C ARG A 114 -18.01 23.54 11.43
N CYS A 115 -17.77 22.41 12.08
CA CYS A 115 -16.42 21.85 12.22
C CYS A 115 -16.20 20.80 11.13
N ALA A 116 -15.20 20.98 10.28
CA ALA A 116 -14.71 19.88 9.46
C ALA A 116 -13.86 18.97 10.36
N LEU A 117 -14.26 17.70 10.49
CA LEU A 117 -13.57 16.70 11.30
C LEU A 117 -12.11 16.57 10.84
N ILE A 118 -11.19 17.03 11.69
CA ILE A 118 -9.77 16.70 11.56
C ILE A 118 -9.67 15.23 11.95
N ASP A 119 -9.44 14.34 10.98
CA ASP A 119 -9.10 12.95 11.29
C ASP A 119 -7.65 12.87 11.75
N ALA A 120 -7.42 13.30 12.99
CA ALA A 120 -6.12 13.30 13.63
C ALA A 120 -5.48 11.91 13.63
N ALA A 121 -6.28 10.83 13.64
CA ALA A 121 -5.78 9.47 13.56
C ALA A 121 -5.12 9.18 12.21
N SER A 122 -5.69 9.67 11.10
CA SER A 122 -5.08 9.55 9.78
C SER A 122 -3.79 10.36 9.66
N ALA A 123 -3.74 11.57 10.23
CA ALA A 123 -2.53 12.40 10.23
C ALA A 123 -1.40 11.77 11.06
N ILE A 124 -1.71 11.24 12.24
CA ILE A 124 -0.74 10.57 13.12
C ILE A 124 -0.19 9.31 12.45
N LYS A 125 -1.03 8.51 11.80
CA LYS A 125 -0.59 7.34 11.03
C LYS A 125 0.31 7.73 9.87
N ALA A 126 -0.02 8.77 9.12
CA ALA A 126 0.80 9.24 8.02
C ALA A 126 2.20 9.70 8.49
N ILE A 127 2.28 10.46 9.59
CA ILE A 127 3.57 10.88 10.20
C ILE A 127 4.35 9.67 10.71
N HIS A 128 3.68 8.70 11.33
CA HIS A 128 4.31 7.48 11.81
C HIS A 128 4.98 6.70 10.67
N GLU A 129 4.28 6.51 9.56
CA GLU A 129 4.82 5.83 8.37
C GLU A 129 6.01 6.60 7.77
N LEU A 130 5.98 7.93 7.76
CA LEU A 130 7.12 8.74 7.33
C LEU A 130 8.36 8.49 8.20
N ASN A 131 8.20 8.47 9.53
CA ASN A 131 9.31 8.21 10.46
C ASN A 131 9.88 6.78 10.31
N LEU A 132 9.04 5.81 9.96
CA LEU A 132 9.48 4.45 9.63
C LEU A 132 10.29 4.43 8.32
N MET A 133 9.89 5.22 7.32
CA MET A 133 10.59 5.34 6.04
C MET A 133 11.95 6.05 6.17
N ASP A 134 12.06 7.03 7.07
CA ASP A 134 13.29 7.81 7.29
C ASP A 134 14.29 7.09 8.20
N GLY A 135 13.91 5.96 8.81
CA GLY A 135 14.79 5.16 9.67
C GLY A 135 14.99 5.73 11.08
N ASP A 136 14.23 6.75 11.44
CA ASP A 136 14.34 7.47 12.73
C ASP A 136 13.79 6.68 13.93
N TYR A 137 13.16 5.53 13.70
CA TYR A 137 12.81 4.58 14.75
C TYR A 137 14.03 3.74 15.15
N VAL A 138 14.92 4.35 15.93
CA VAL A 138 15.87 3.60 16.75
C VAL A 138 15.02 2.71 17.67
N ASN A 139 15.11 1.40 17.49
CA ASN A 139 14.36 0.36 18.21
C ASN A 139 14.57 0.47 19.73
N ARG A 140 13.86 1.41 20.38
CA ARG A 140 13.69 1.43 21.83
C ARG A 140 12.63 0.39 22.14
N ARG A 141 13.08 -0.84 22.37
CA ARG A 141 12.29 -1.87 23.03
C ARG A 141 11.70 -1.29 24.32
N GLY A 142 10.42 -0.94 24.31
CA GLY A 142 9.64 -0.57 25.50
C GLY A 142 8.65 0.58 25.28
N SER A 143 7.34 0.25 25.39
CA SER A 143 6.15 1.13 25.59
C SER A 143 5.71 1.99 24.39
N VAL A 144 4.42 2.10 24.01
CA VAL A 144 3.18 2.21 24.80
C VAL A 144 2.00 1.55 24.03
N PRO A 145 1.00 0.91 24.68
CA PRO A 145 -0.22 0.49 24.00
C PRO A 145 -1.09 1.70 23.66
N TRP A 146 -1.57 1.78 22.41
CA TRP A 146 -2.52 2.81 21.98
C TRP A 146 -3.82 2.74 22.80
N PRO A 147 -4.43 3.89 23.17
CA PRO A 147 -5.74 3.89 23.79
C PRO A 147 -6.80 3.57 22.73
N GLY A 148 -7.68 2.61 23.06
CA GLY A 148 -8.89 2.30 22.29
C GLY A 148 -10.00 3.30 22.54
#